data_AF-A0A7X2SZK5-F1
#
_entry.id   AF-A0A7X2SZK5-F1
#
_cell.length_a   1.000
_cell.length_b   1.000
_cell.length_c   1.000
_cell.angle_alpha   90.00
_cell.angle_beta   90.00
_cell.angle_gamma   90.00
#
_symmetry.space_group_name_H-M   'P 1'
#
loop_
_entity.id
_entity.type
_entity.pdbx_description
1 polymer ?
#
loop_
_entity_poly.entity_id
_entity_poly.type
_entity_poly.pdbx_seq_one_letter_code
_entity_poly.pdbx_strand_id
1 'polypeptide(L)'
;LMRMSAPIGGKLPMHASGAGKAFLAHLGDEQVTALLHQKGLHYYTPKTLMSPQSLKENLALVRKAGFSFDDEEHALGLRCVAAPIYDEHGEAFAALSISGPIARMTDDRITELGA
;
A
#
# COMPACT_ATOMS: atom_id res chain seq x y z
N LEU A 1 22.69 10.69 0.08
CA LEU A 1 21.42 10.49 0.82
C LEU A 1 20.54 9.51 0.04
N MET A 2 20.21 8.36 0.62
CA MET A 2 19.31 7.38 -0.02
C MET A 2 17.87 7.90 -0.03
N ARG A 3 17.17 7.77 -1.15
CA ARG A 3 15.76 8.15 -1.34
C ARG A 3 15.09 7.17 -2.30
N MET A 4 13.77 7.00 -2.16
CA MET A 4 13.00 6.31 -3.18
C MET A 4 12.98 7.17 -4.46
N SER A 5 13.31 6.55 -5.60
CA SER A 5 13.41 7.20 -6.92
C SER A 5 12.78 6.32 -8.00
N ALA A 6 11.48 6.03 -7.90
CA ALA A 6 10.75 5.46 -9.04
C ALA A 6 10.62 6.51 -10.16
N PRO A 7 10.78 6.12 -11.43
CA PRO A 7 10.51 7.02 -12.55
C PRO A 7 9.01 7.29 -12.68
N ILE A 8 8.65 8.41 -13.29
CA ILE A 8 7.29 8.65 -13.77
C ILE A 8 6.91 7.54 -14.74
N GLY A 9 5.69 6.99 -14.58
CA GLY A 9 5.23 5.82 -15.33
C GLY A 9 5.69 4.46 -14.76
N GLY A 10 6.47 4.46 -13.68
CA GLY A 10 6.79 3.26 -12.92
C GLY A 10 5.53 2.59 -12.35
N LYS A 11 5.53 1.26 -12.30
CA LYS A 11 4.43 0.46 -11.74
C LYS A 11 4.77 0.02 -10.32
N LEU A 12 3.77 0.05 -9.45
CA LEU A 12 3.87 -0.45 -8.09
C LEU A 12 2.95 -1.67 -7.91
N PRO A 13 3.34 -2.67 -7.08
CA PRO A 13 2.50 -3.83 -6.82
C PRO A 13 1.24 -3.44 -6.03
N MET A 14 0.09 -4.01 -6.41
CA MET A 14 -1.19 -3.72 -5.75
C MET A 14 -1.21 -4.20 -4.30
N HIS A 15 -0.65 -5.36 -4.00
CA HIS A 15 -0.73 -5.96 -2.66
C HIS A 15 0.44 -5.62 -1.73
N ALA A 16 1.53 -5.10 -2.27
CA ALA A 16 2.79 -4.94 -1.52
C ALA A 16 3.31 -3.50 -1.48
N SER A 17 2.61 -2.53 -2.07
CA SER A 17 2.96 -1.11 -1.99
C SER A 17 1.91 -0.31 -1.23
N GLY A 18 2.31 0.83 -0.65
CA GLY A 18 1.37 1.76 -0.02
C GLY A 18 0.27 2.16 -1.00
N ALA A 19 0.61 2.76 -2.14
CA ALA A 19 -0.38 3.20 -3.13
C ALA A 19 -1.31 2.06 -3.59
N GLY A 20 -0.75 0.88 -3.85
CA GLY A 20 -1.54 -0.29 -4.23
C GLY A 20 -2.56 -0.71 -3.17
N LYS A 21 -2.13 -0.78 -1.91
CA LYS A 21 -3.03 -1.14 -0.81
C LYS A 21 -4.05 -0.06 -0.49
N ALA A 22 -3.69 1.22 -0.64
CA ALA A 22 -4.64 2.33 -0.54
C ALA A 22 -5.78 2.18 -1.56
N PHE A 23 -5.47 1.79 -2.80
CA PHE A 23 -6.48 1.47 -3.80
C PHE A 23 -7.30 0.23 -3.45
N LEU A 24 -6.64 -0.89 -3.12
CA LEU A 24 -7.33 -2.15 -2.81
C LEU A 24 -8.29 -2.04 -1.62
N ALA A 25 -7.99 -1.19 -0.65
CA ALA A 25 -8.82 -1.02 0.54
C ALA A 25 -10.24 -0.51 0.22
N HIS A 26 -10.44 0.10 -0.94
CA HIS A 26 -11.71 0.67 -1.40
C HIS A 26 -12.47 -0.23 -2.36
N LEU A 27 -11.87 -1.35 -2.77
CA LEU A 27 -12.57 -2.37 -3.53
C LEU A 27 -13.36 -3.28 -2.58
N GLY A 28 -14.48 -3.80 -3.07
CA GLY A 28 -15.22 -4.85 -2.37
C GLY A 28 -14.41 -6.14 -2.28
N ASP A 29 -14.66 -6.95 -1.25
CA ASP A 29 -13.90 -8.18 -0.98
C ASP A 29 -13.89 -9.16 -2.18
N GLU A 30 -14.97 -9.21 -2.96
CA GLU A 30 -15.04 -10.01 -4.19
C GLU A 30 -14.11 -9.48 -5.28
N GLN A 31 -14.07 -8.15 -5.49
CA GLN A 31 -13.19 -7.51 -6.47
C GLN A 31 -11.72 -7.69 -6.08
N VAL A 32 -11.39 -7.54 -4.79
CA VAL A 32 -10.06 -7.85 -4.26
C VAL A 32 -9.72 -9.30 -4.55
N THR A 33 -10.59 -10.24 -4.18
CA THR A 33 -10.36 -11.67 -4.37
C THR A 33 -10.13 -12.00 -5.85
N ALA A 34 -10.96 -11.48 -6.75
CA ALA A 34 -10.82 -11.67 -8.20
C ALA A 34 -9.48 -11.13 -8.73
N LEU A 35 -9.08 -9.93 -8.30
CA LEU A 35 -7.80 -9.33 -8.69
C LEU A 35 -6.62 -10.18 -8.20
N LEU A 36 -6.68 -10.67 -6.97
CA LEU A 36 -5.64 -11.52 -6.38
C LEU A 36 -5.52 -12.86 -7.11
N HIS A 37 -6.64 -13.48 -7.51
CA HIS A 37 -6.61 -14.69 -8.33
C HIS A 37 -5.98 -14.44 -9.70
N GLN A 38 -6.22 -13.27 -10.31
CA GLN A 38 -5.70 -12.93 -11.64
C GLN A 38 -4.21 -12.55 -11.62
N LYS A 39 -3.78 -11.78 -10.61
CA LYS A 39 -2.43 -11.17 -10.55
C LYS A 39 -1.46 -11.93 -9.64
N GLY A 40 -1.98 -12.74 -8.72
CA GLY A 40 -1.21 -13.41 -7.69
C GLY A 40 -0.70 -12.46 -6.61
N LEU A 41 -0.06 -13.06 -5.59
CA LEU A 41 0.62 -12.37 -4.50
C LEU A 41 2.12 -12.68 -4.64
N HIS A 42 2.83 -11.90 -5.46
CA HIS A 42 4.27 -12.09 -5.62
C HIS A 42 5.00 -11.82 -4.30
N TYR A 43 5.96 -12.69 -3.95
CA TYR A 43 6.82 -12.54 -2.77
C TYR A 43 7.97 -11.58 -3.09
N TYR A 44 8.00 -10.42 -2.45
CA TYR A 44 9.10 -9.46 -2.60
C TYR A 44 10.08 -9.54 -1.43
N THR A 45 9.56 -9.67 -0.20
CA THR A 45 10.33 -9.67 1.04
C THR A 45 9.68 -10.62 2.06
N PRO A 46 10.38 -10.95 3.17
CA PRO A 46 9.77 -11.70 4.28
C PRO A 46 8.55 -11.05 4.92
N LYS A 47 8.33 -9.74 4.69
CA LYS A 47 7.18 -9.01 5.22
C LYS A 47 6.00 -8.94 4.24
N THR A 48 6.18 -9.35 2.97
CA THR A 48 5.09 -9.34 1.99
C THR A 48 3.91 -10.20 2.45
N LEU A 49 2.69 -9.66 2.34
CA LEU A 49 1.45 -10.39 2.65
C LEU A 49 1.13 -11.40 1.53
N MET A 50 1.36 -12.68 1.82
CA MET A 50 1.31 -13.77 0.83
C MET A 50 0.01 -14.57 0.80
N SER A 51 -0.98 -14.20 1.62
CA SER A 51 -2.29 -14.87 1.62
C SER A 51 -3.42 -13.85 1.44
N PRO A 52 -4.50 -14.23 0.72
CA PRO A 52 -5.68 -13.36 0.59
C PRO A 52 -6.25 -12.94 1.94
N GLN A 53 -6.23 -13.84 2.94
CA GLN A 53 -6.73 -13.55 4.28
C GLN A 53 -5.90 -12.46 4.97
N SER A 54 -4.57 -12.61 5.01
CA SER A 54 -3.69 -11.61 5.63
C SER A 54 -3.78 -10.24 4.95
N LEU A 55 -3.92 -10.22 3.62
CA LEU A 55 -4.12 -8.98 2.90
C LEU A 55 -5.48 -8.35 3.23
N LYS A 56 -6.58 -9.11 3.24
CA LYS A 56 -7.90 -8.58 3.61
C LYS A 56 -7.93 -7.99 5.01
N GLU A 57 -7.29 -8.64 5.97
CA GLU A 57 -7.12 -8.13 7.34
C GLU A 57 -6.35 -6.81 7.34
N ASN A 58 -5.25 -6.72 6.59
CA ASN A 58 -4.51 -5.48 6.44
C ASN A 58 -5.36 -4.37 5.79
N LEU A 59 -6.09 -4.67 4.73
CA LEU A 59 -6.97 -3.71 4.05
C LEU A 59 -8.10 -3.21 4.95
N ALA A 60 -8.61 -4.05 5.87
CA ALA A 60 -9.56 -3.61 6.88
C ALA A 60 -8.94 -2.58 7.85
N LEU A 61 -7.67 -2.76 8.23
CA LEU A 61 -6.93 -1.77 9.01
C LEU A 61 -6.72 -0.47 8.22
N VAL A 62 -6.40 -0.57 6.93
CA VAL A 62 -6.28 0.60 6.03
C VAL A 62 -7.58 1.40 6.01
N ARG A 63 -8.73 0.74 5.83
CA ARG A 63 -10.05 1.41 5.87
C ARG A 63 -10.32 2.10 7.20
N LYS A 64 -9.93 1.47 8.32
CA LYS A 64 -10.12 2.04 9.66
C LYS A 64 -9.20 3.22 9.93
N ALA A 65 -7.96 3.17 9.43
CA ALA A 65 -6.94 4.19 9.66
C ALA A 65 -7.06 5.39 8.70
N GLY A 66 -7.67 5.20 7.52
CA GLY A 66 -7.73 6.21 6.46
C GLY A 66 -6.48 6.25 5.56
N PHE A 67 -5.43 5.50 5.91
CA PHE A 67 -4.21 5.38 5.13
C PHE A 67 -3.66 3.94 5.18
N SER A 68 -2.87 3.62 4.17
CA SER A 68 -2.15 2.36 4.04
C SER A 68 -0.69 2.54 4.45
N PHE A 69 -0.10 1.45 4.92
CA PHE A 69 1.31 1.39 5.30
C PHE A 69 1.94 0.14 4.69
N ASP A 70 2.95 0.33 3.86
CA ASP A 70 3.88 -0.69 3.37
C ASP A 70 5.12 -0.65 4.28
N ASP A 71 5.26 -1.67 5.13
CA ASP A 71 6.37 -1.83 6.05
C ASP A 71 7.43 -2.77 5.46
N GLU A 72 8.17 -2.30 4.47
CA GLU A 72 9.16 -3.12 3.75
C GLU A 72 8.55 -4.35 3.07
N GLU A 73 7.27 -4.28 2.68
CA GLU A 73 6.56 -5.35 1.96
C GLU A 73 7.02 -5.43 0.51
N HIS A 74 7.32 -4.28 -0.12
CA HIS A 74 7.84 -4.23 -1.50
C HIS A 74 9.36 -4.36 -1.58
N ALA A 75 10.09 -3.76 -0.64
CA ALA A 75 11.55 -3.78 -0.65
C ALA A 75 12.11 -3.57 0.77
N LEU A 76 13.15 -4.31 1.12
CA LEU A 76 13.84 -4.15 2.39
C LEU A 76 14.42 -2.73 2.52
N GLY A 77 14.23 -2.12 3.68
CA GLY A 77 14.62 -0.76 3.98
C GLY A 77 13.72 0.33 3.40
N LEU A 78 12.65 -0.01 2.67
CA LEU A 78 11.67 0.94 2.11
C LEU A 78 10.37 0.91 2.93
N ARG A 79 9.86 2.10 3.27
CA ARG A 79 8.51 2.27 3.80
C ARG A 79 7.70 3.20 2.91
N CYS A 80 6.40 2.97 2.85
CA CYS A 80 5.46 3.87 2.19
C CYS A 80 4.21 4.08 3.04
N VAL A 81 3.78 5.34 3.19
CA VAL A 81 2.45 5.68 3.70
C VAL A 81 1.64 6.25 2.54
N ALA A 82 0.41 5.79 2.34
CA ALA A 82 -0.40 6.27 1.20
C ALA A 82 -1.89 6.32 1.50
N ALA A 83 -2.56 7.32 0.94
CA ALA A 83 -4.00 7.52 1.06
C ALA A 83 -4.66 7.55 -0.34
N PRO A 84 -5.92 7.09 -0.45
CA PRO A 84 -6.69 7.18 -1.70
C PRO A 84 -7.05 8.64 -2.02
N ILE A 85 -7.29 8.92 -3.29
CA ILE A 85 -7.90 10.14 -3.78
C ILE A 85 -9.19 9.71 -4.50
N TYR A 86 -10.29 10.37 -4.13
CA TYR A 86 -11.62 10.07 -4.63
C TYR A 86 -12.06 11.08 -5.68
N ASP A 87 -12.87 10.61 -6.62
CA ASP A 87 -13.57 11.45 -7.59
C ASP A 87 -14.88 12.03 -6.99
N GLU A 88 -15.68 12.70 -7.82
CA GLU A 88 -16.96 13.27 -7.43
C GLU A 88 -18.04 12.24 -7.04
N HIS A 89 -17.83 10.95 -7.37
CA HIS A 89 -18.73 9.85 -7.06
C HIS A 89 -18.30 9.08 -5.80
N GLY A 90 -17.16 9.45 -5.22
CA GLY A 90 -16.58 8.75 -4.07
C GLY A 90 -15.81 7.49 -4.45
N GLU A 91 -15.48 7.30 -5.74
CA GLU A 91 -14.66 6.18 -6.20
C GLU A 91 -13.17 6.54 -6.11
N ALA A 92 -12.37 5.64 -5.54
CA ALA A 92 -10.92 5.84 -5.44
C ALA A 92 -10.27 5.65 -6.82
N PHE A 93 -9.87 6.75 -7.47
CA PHE A 93 -9.26 6.74 -8.81
C PHE A 93 -7.75 7.01 -8.81
N ALA A 94 -7.22 7.54 -7.71
CA ALA A 94 -5.81 7.84 -7.50
C ALA A 94 -5.37 7.49 -6.06
N ALA A 95 -4.07 7.52 -5.81
CA ALA A 95 -3.50 7.45 -4.47
C ALA A 95 -2.26 8.34 -4.38
N LEU A 96 -2.10 9.04 -3.26
CA LEU A 96 -0.89 9.79 -2.94
C LEU A 96 -0.05 8.99 -1.96
N SER A 97 1.26 8.91 -2.18
CA SER A 97 2.17 8.18 -1.29
C SER A 97 3.42 8.97 -0.93
N ILE A 98 3.83 8.85 0.32
CA ILE A 98 5.13 9.29 0.83
C ILE A 98 5.99 8.04 0.99
N SER A 99 7.10 7.97 0.26
CA SER A 99 8.01 6.81 0.25
C SER A 99 9.42 7.20 0.63
N GLY A 100 10.05 6.39 1.47
CA GLY A 100 11.37 6.71 2.00
C GLY A 100 12.02 5.57 2.77
N PRO A 101 13.30 5.72 3.12
CA PRO A 101 14.00 4.70 3.87
C PRO A 101 13.50 4.61 5.31
N ILE A 102 13.54 3.41 5.89
CA ILE A 102 13.16 3.14 7.30
C ILE A 102 13.87 4.07 8.30
N ALA A 103 15.10 4.51 7.99
CA ALA A 103 15.88 5.42 8.82
C ALA A 103 15.27 6.84 8.94
N ARG A 104 14.30 7.21 8.09
CA ARG A 104 13.60 8.51 8.15
C ARG A 104 12.09 8.38 8.33
N MET A 105 11.52 7.24 8.00
CA MET A 105 10.12 6.89 8.24
C MET A 105 10.04 5.94 9.42
N THR A 106 10.46 6.42 10.58
CA THR A 106 10.44 5.69 11.85
C THR A 106 9.02 5.48 12.35
N ASP A 107 8.82 4.55 13.28
CA ASP A 107 7.48 4.14 13.74
C ASP A 107 6.67 5.31 14.33
N ASP A 108 7.33 6.22 15.04
CA ASP A 108 6.73 7.43 15.63
C ASP A 108 6.21 8.42 14.57
N ARG A 109 6.68 8.31 13.33
CA ARG A 109 6.31 9.20 12.22
C ARG A 109 5.21 8.64 11.33
N ILE A 110 4.87 7.35 11.44
CA ILE A 110 3.93 6.73 10.49
C ILE A 110 2.54 7.36 10.60
N THR A 111 2.05 7.59 11.83
CA THR A 111 0.77 8.25 12.05
C THR A 111 0.83 9.73 11.64
N GLU A 112 1.93 10.43 11.90
CA GLU A 112 2.15 11.81 11.45
C GLU A 112 2.05 11.93 9.92
N LEU A 113 2.65 10.98 9.19
CA LEU A 113 2.69 10.97 7.73
C LEU A 113 1.36 10.51 7.09
N GLY A 114 0.49 9.86 7.86
CA GLY A 114 -0.80 9.35 7.40
C GLY A 114 -2.00 10.21 7.81
N ALA A 115 -1.80 11.23 8.65
CA ALA A 115 -2.83 12.13 9.16
C ALA A 115 -3.14 13.30 8.22
#